data_AF-A0A2A2XX80-F1
#
_entry.id   AF-A0A2A2XX80-F1
#
_cell.length_a   1.000
_cell.length_b   1.000
_cell.length_c   1.000
_cell.angle_alpha   90.00
_cell.angle_beta   90.00
_cell.angle_gamma   90.00
#
_symmetry.space_group_name_H-M   'P 1'
#
loop_
_entity.id
_entity.type
_entity.pdbx_description
1 polymer ?
#
loop_
_entity_poly.entity_id
_entity_poly.type
_entity_poly.pdbx_seq_one_letter_code
_entity_poly.pdbx_strand_id
1 'polypeptide(L)' 'MTAIVKSRIDSELKRQAEAVLDEIGLKPRAALELFYKQIIKRRAIPFPVKADGPEEEILSSADRRNALADGF' A
#
# COMPACT_ATOMS: atom_id res chain seq x y z
N MET A 1 5.52 -21.32 -14.06
CA MET A 1 6.16 -21.60 -12.76
C MET A 1 5.32 -20.96 -11.67
N THR A 2 5.03 -21.66 -10.57
CA THR A 2 4.30 -21.11 -9.41
C THR A 2 5.25 -21.03 -8.21
N ALA A 3 5.04 -20.05 -7.34
CA ALA A 3 5.79 -19.85 -6.11
C ALA A 3 4.83 -19.80 -4.91
N ILE A 4 5.31 -20.26 -3.74
CA ILE A 4 4.53 -20.25 -2.49
C ILE A 4 5.04 -19.11 -1.62
N VAL A 5 4.13 -18.25 -1.15
CA VAL A 5 4.41 -17.19 -0.18
C VAL A 5 3.78 -17.57 1.16
N LYS A 6 4.57 -17.59 2.24
CA LYS A 6 4.13 -17.85 3.62
C LYS A 6 4.67 -16.77 4.54
N SER A 7 3.83 -16.22 5.39
CA SER A 7 4.21 -15.27 6.45
C SER A 7 3.37 -15.51 7.70
N ARG A 8 3.90 -15.15 8.87
CA ARG A 8 3.12 -15.09 10.11
C ARG A 8 2.45 -13.73 10.19
N ILE A 9 1.16 -13.72 10.47
CA ILE A 9 0.36 -12.52 10.71
C ILE A 9 -0.53 -12.77 11.92
N ASP A 10 -0.93 -11.69 12.57
CA ASP A 10 -1.90 -11.74 13.64
C ASP A 10 -3.25 -12.32 13.15
N SER A 11 -3.90 -13.16 13.97
CA SER A 11 -5.13 -13.86 13.58
C SER A 11 -6.35 -12.94 13.52
N GLU A 12 -6.39 -11.91 14.37
CA GLU A 12 -7.44 -10.89 14.36
C GLU A 12 -7.33 -10.07 13.06
N LEU A 13 -6.13 -9.59 12.76
CA LEU A 13 -5.83 -8.84 11.52
C LEU A 13 -6.22 -9.64 10.28
N LYS A 14 -5.87 -10.94 10.23
CA LYS A 14 -6.26 -11.82 9.12
C LYS A 14 -7.78 -11.86 8.94
N ARG A 15 -8.52 -12.07 10.03
CA ARG A 15 -9.98 -12.20 9.98
C ARG A 15 -10.65 -10.91 9.51
N GLN A 16 -10.19 -9.77 10.03
CA GLN A 16 -10.72 -8.46 9.62
C GLN A 16 -10.46 -8.19 8.14
N ALA A 17 -9.23 -8.46 7.67
CA ALA A 17 -8.90 -8.29 6.26
C ALA A 17 -9.75 -9.20 5.37
N GLU A 18 -9.96 -10.46 5.76
CA GLU A 18 -10.81 -11.39 5.00
C GLU A 18 -12.26 -10.96 4.94
N ALA A 19 -12.83 -10.42 6.03
CA ALA A 19 -14.19 -9.89 6.02
C ALA A 19 -14.36 -8.73 5.02
N VAL A 20 -13.43 -7.76 5.03
CA VAL A 20 -13.46 -6.64 4.08
C VAL A 20 -13.28 -7.12 2.63
N LEU A 21 -12.41 -8.09 2.41
CA LEU A 21 -12.18 -8.67 1.10
C LEU A 21 -13.41 -9.41 0.57
N ASP A 22 -14.12 -10.13 1.42
CA ASP A 22 -15.36 -10.82 1.07
C ASP A 22 -16.49 -9.82 0.74
N GLU A 23 -16.60 -8.71 1.48
CA GLU A 23 -17.56 -7.62 1.20
C GLU A 23 -17.39 -7.05 -0.22
N ILE A 24 -16.15 -6.93 -0.70
CA ILE A 24 -15.84 -6.43 -2.04
C ILE A 24 -15.71 -7.55 -3.10
N GLY A 25 -16.03 -8.80 -2.74
CA GLY A 25 -16.02 -9.95 -3.64
C GLY A 25 -14.62 -10.41 -4.09
N LEU A 26 -13.59 -10.13 -3.29
CA LEU A 26 -12.19 -10.41 -3.63
C LEU A 26 -11.63 -11.51 -2.72
N LYS A 27 -10.96 -12.51 -3.31
CA LYS A 27 -10.27 -13.53 -2.52
C LYS A 27 -8.89 -13.02 -2.04
N PRO A 28 -8.39 -13.45 -0.86
CA PRO A 28 -7.07 -13.05 -0.34
C PRO A 28 -5.92 -13.25 -1.33
N ARG A 29 -5.93 -14.37 -2.08
CA ARG A 29 -4.95 -14.64 -3.14
C ARG A 29 -4.96 -13.57 -4.23
N ALA A 30 -6.13 -13.14 -4.68
CA ALA A 30 -6.27 -12.15 -5.74
C ALA A 30 -5.82 -10.77 -5.23
N ALA A 31 -6.17 -10.41 -3.99
CA ALA A 31 -5.69 -9.20 -3.34
C ALA A 31 -4.15 -9.16 -3.25
N LEU A 32 -3.52 -10.27 -2.83
CA LEU A 32 -2.06 -10.37 -2.76
C LEU A 32 -1.42 -10.26 -4.15
N GLU A 33 -2.00 -10.88 -5.17
CA GLU A 33 -1.52 -10.76 -6.56
C GLU A 33 -1.60 -9.32 -7.07
N LEU A 34 -2.71 -8.62 -6.81
CA LEU A 34 -2.87 -7.21 -7.15
C LEU A 34 -1.83 -6.34 -6.42
N PHE A 35 -1.56 -6.62 -5.15
CA PHE A 35 -0.53 -5.94 -4.38
C PHE A 35 0.86 -6.06 -5.02
N TYR A 36 1.29 -7.26 -5.40
CA TYR A 36 2.56 -7.46 -6.12
C TYR A 36 2.58 -6.74 -7.48
N LYS A 37 1.47 -6.78 -8.24
CA LYS A 37 1.36 -6.04 -9.51
C LYS A 37 1.52 -4.54 -9.31
N GLN A 38 0.96 -3.99 -8.23
CA GLN A 38 1.12 -2.56 -7.92
C GLN A 38 2.56 -2.21 -7.51
N ILE A 39 3.23 -3.07 -6.73
CA ILE A 39 4.66 -2.89 -6.42
C ILE A 39 5.49 -2.83 -7.70
N ILE A 40 5.29 -3.77 -8.61
CA ILE A 40 6.02 -3.82 -9.90
C ILE A 40 5.74 -2.57 -10.72
N LYS A 41 4.46 -2.19 -10.87
CA LYS A 41 4.03 -1.04 -11.68
C LYS A 41 4.60 0.28 -11.15
N ARG A 42 4.61 0.47 -9.83
CA ARG A 42 4.99 1.73 -9.19
C ARG A 42 6.46 1.79 -8.77
N ARG A 43 7.16 0.65 -8.78
CA ARG A 43 8.50 0.49 -8.19
C ARG A 43 8.57 1.01 -6.74
N ALA A 44 7.47 0.85 -6.00
CA ALA A 44 7.29 1.34 -4.64
C ALA A 44 6.18 0.54 -3.95
N ILE A 45 6.14 0.58 -2.61
CA ILE A 45 4.99 0.06 -1.85
C ILE A 45 3.75 0.87 -2.24
N PRO A 46 2.62 0.22 -2.59
CA PRO A 46 1.45 0.89 -3.14
C PRO A 46 0.56 1.58 -2.10
N PHE A 47 1.17 2.06 -1.02
CA PHE A 47 0.61 2.93 -0.02
C PHE A 47 1.77 3.69 0.68
N PRO A 48 1.52 4.86 1.28
CA PRO A 48 2.54 5.59 2.01
C PRO A 48 3.03 4.77 3.20
N VAL A 49 4.34 4.55 3.30
CA VAL A 49 4.95 3.93 4.48
C VAL A 49 5.53 5.06 5.32
N LYS A 50 4.77 5.51 6.31
CA LYS A 50 5.17 6.51 7.30
C LYS A 50 5.03 5.89 8.69
N ALA A 51 5.95 6.20 9.58
CA ALA A 51 5.73 5.94 11.00
C ALA A 51 4.70 6.96 11.52
N ASP A 52 3.85 6.55 12.45
CA ASP A 52 2.95 7.48 13.15
C ASP A 52 3.82 8.45 13.96
N GLY A 53 3.95 9.67 13.45
CA GLY A 53 4.53 10.82 14.15
C GLY A 53 3.43 11.86 14.42
N PRO A 54 3.63 12.79 15.37
CA PRO A 54 2.73 13.93 15.52
C PRO A 54 2.59 14.62 14.15
N GLU A 55 1.34 14.83 13.75
CA GLU A 55 0.89 15.23 12.41
C GLU A 55 1.80 16.24 11.71
N GLU A 56 2.71 15.76 10.85
CA GLU A 56 3.18 16.56 9.71
C GLU A 56 2.21 16.32 8.56
N GLU A 57 1.08 17.01 8.71
CA GLU A 57 0.20 17.45 7.63
C GLU A 57 1.07 18.02 6.49
N ILE A 58 0.92 17.44 5.29
CA ILE A 58 1.34 18.02 3.99
C ILE A 58 2.86 18.23 3.89
N LEU A 59 3.59 17.42 3.12
CA LEU A 59 3.86 17.75 1.72
C LEU A 59 4.05 16.46 0.93
N SER A 60 3.16 16.21 -0.01
CA SER A 60 3.39 15.17 -1.00
C SER A 60 4.52 15.64 -1.92
N SER A 61 5.29 14.71 -2.48
CA SER A 61 6.39 15.04 -3.40
C SER A 61 5.93 15.82 -4.65
N ALA A 62 4.63 15.97 -4.89
CA ALA A 62 4.09 16.85 -5.92
C ALA A 62 4.31 18.34 -5.60
N ASP A 63 4.31 18.73 -4.33
CA ASP A 63 4.39 20.14 -3.90
C ASP A 63 5.81 20.70 -4.01
N ARG A 64 6.84 19.84 -3.83
CA ARG A 64 8.24 20.24 -3.98
C ARG A 64 8.62 20.62 -5.41
N ARG A 65 7.88 20.13 -6.41
CA ARG A 65 8.22 20.36 -7.82
C ARG A 65 7.74 21.71 -8.33
N ASN A 66 6.65 22.25 -7.77
CA ASN A 66 6.14 23.57 -8.16
C ASN A 66 6.84 24.72 -7.40
N ALA A 67 7.27 24.49 -6.15
CA ALA A 67 7.95 25.54 -5.37
C ALA A 67 9.32 25.97 -5.94
N LEU A 68 9.95 25.14 -6.79
CA LEU A 68 11.20 25.49 -7.47
C LEU A 68 11.01 26.18 -8.83
N ALA A 69 9.77 26.26 -9.33
CA ALA A 69 9.44 26.92 -10.59
C ALA A 69 9.04 28.39 -10.40
N ASP A 70 8.52 28.76 -9.22
CA ASP A 70 8.08 30.14 -8.91
C ASP A 70 9.23 31.05 -8.40
N GLY A 71 10.46 30.54 -8.39
CA GLY A 71 11.65 31.23 -7.88
C GLY A 71 12.68 31.63 -8.95
N PHE A 72 12.34 31.53 -10.24
CA PHE A 72 13.17 32.00 -11.36
C PHE A 72 12.39 32.97 -12.25
#